data_AF-A0A7C6YBV1-F1
#
_entry.id   AF-A0A7C6YBV1-F1
#
_cell.length_a   1.000
_cell.length_b   1.000
_cell.length_c   1.000
_cell.angle_alpha   90.00
_cell.angle_beta   90.00
_cell.angle_gamma   90.00
#
_symmetry.space_group_name_H-M   'P 1'
#
loop_
_entity.id
_entity.type
_entity.pdbx_description
1 polymer ?
#
loop_
_entity_poly.entity_id
_entity_poly.type
_entity_poly.pdbx_seq_one_letter_code
_entity_poly.pdbx_strand_id
1 'polypeptide(L)'
;MEKAPARRSASARGSWHRRATKPVLWWMIALVVLGVVHRWVPAATWAIVHFFTLGLLTNSVLVWGQHFAETLLRARLPEEARRLQVRRIYLLNAGIVVLAAGMIAAWSPAVIAGAAVVGGAVAWFAADLVRQIRAALPGRFTPVVRFYPVAAMFLPAGAIAGGFLGVGVPEVWADRLLVVHLVVNVLGFVGITVLTTLVTFWATVLRTPMAEGQDTAAVRALTVMTGALVAAAAAALAGLHLVTA
;
A
#
# COMPACT_ATOMS: atom_id res chain seq x y z
N MET A 1 -20.96 41.19 5.42
CA MET A 1 -19.55 40.72 5.41
C MET A 1 -19.48 39.41 6.18
N GLU A 2 -19.57 38.26 5.52
CA GLU A 2 -19.41 36.96 6.19
C GLU A 2 -18.20 36.22 5.61
N LYS A 3 -17.02 36.51 6.17
CA LYS A 3 -15.78 35.78 5.92
C LYS A 3 -15.47 34.91 7.14
N ALA A 4 -15.97 33.66 7.17
CA ALA A 4 -15.52 32.68 8.17
C ALA A 4 -15.54 31.16 7.83
N PRO A 5 -15.51 30.66 6.58
CA PRO A 5 -15.33 29.20 6.36
C PRO A 5 -13.85 28.74 6.26
N ALA A 6 -12.90 29.66 6.01
CA ALA A 6 -11.52 29.28 5.69
C ALA A 6 -10.72 28.70 6.88
N ARG A 7 -10.87 29.27 8.09
CA ARG A 7 -10.08 28.88 9.27
C ARG A 7 -10.44 27.48 9.79
N ARG A 8 -11.72 27.10 9.79
CA ARG A 8 -12.17 25.76 10.22
C ARG A 8 -11.61 24.66 9.31
N SER A 9 -11.67 24.84 7.98
CA SER A 9 -11.16 23.85 7.02
C SER A 9 -9.63 23.67 7.03
N ALA A 10 -8.87 24.72 7.37
CA ALA A 10 -7.42 24.63 7.53
C ALA A 10 -7.03 23.88 8.82
N SER A 11 -7.73 24.15 9.93
CA SER A 11 -7.51 23.45 11.21
C SER A 11 -7.85 21.96 11.14
N ALA A 12 -8.95 21.61 10.46
CA ALA A 12 -9.35 20.22 10.23
C ALA A 12 -8.30 19.46 9.41
N ARG A 13 -7.77 20.07 8.34
CA ARG A 13 -6.65 19.51 7.55
C ARG A 13 -5.40 19.27 8.39
N GLY A 14 -4.95 20.25 9.17
CA GLY A 14 -3.79 20.12 10.04
C GLY A 14 -3.97 19.06 11.13
N SER A 15 -5.21 18.82 11.57
CA SER A 15 -5.52 17.75 12.53
C SER A 15 -5.52 16.36 11.88
N TRP A 16 -5.99 16.25 10.64
CA TRP A 16 -6.03 14.99 9.89
C TRP A 16 -4.64 14.50 9.51
N HIS A 17 -3.82 15.37 8.88
CA HIS A 17 -2.45 15.00 8.53
C HIS A 17 -1.67 14.53 9.76
N ARG A 18 -1.81 15.24 10.90
CA ARG A 18 -1.18 14.81 12.15
C ARG A 18 -1.66 13.44 12.61
N ARG A 19 -2.96 13.16 12.61
CA ARG A 19 -3.48 11.85 13.06
C ARG A 19 -3.14 10.71 12.10
N ALA A 20 -3.16 10.97 10.80
CA ALA A 20 -2.91 9.98 9.76
C ALA A 20 -1.41 9.62 9.65
N THR A 21 -0.51 10.57 9.95
CA THR A 21 0.94 10.35 9.91
C THR A 21 1.52 9.87 11.26
N LYS A 22 0.78 9.97 12.37
CA LYS A 22 1.22 9.45 13.69
C LYS A 22 1.71 8.00 13.67
N PRO A 23 1.00 7.04 13.04
CA PRO A 23 1.48 5.65 12.96
C PRO A 23 2.84 5.52 12.29
N VAL A 24 3.12 6.30 11.25
CA VAL A 24 4.42 6.32 10.55
C VAL A 24 5.55 6.63 11.53
N LEU A 25 5.36 7.63 12.41
CA LEU A 25 6.32 7.98 13.45
C LEU A 25 6.50 6.84 14.46
N TRP A 26 5.40 6.21 14.90
CA TRP A 26 5.47 5.09 15.85
C TRP A 26 6.21 3.89 15.28
N TRP A 27 5.99 3.56 14.01
CA TRP A 27 6.73 2.50 13.33
C TRP A 27 8.20 2.85 13.11
N MET A 28 8.50 4.12 12.84
CA MET A 28 9.90 4.59 12.77
C MET A 28 10.61 4.37 14.11
N ILE A 29 9.97 4.74 15.22
CA ILE A 29 10.50 4.51 16.58
C ILE A 29 10.65 3.00 16.82
N ALA A 30 9.63 2.20 16.47
CA ALA A 30 9.68 0.75 16.62
C ALA A 30 10.84 0.11 15.82
N LEU A 31 11.11 0.58 14.60
CA LEU A 31 12.25 0.15 13.78
C LEU A 31 13.59 0.51 14.42
N VAL A 32 13.73 1.72 14.97
CA VAL A 32 14.95 2.14 15.67
C VAL A 32 15.18 1.26 16.91
N VAL A 33 14.15 1.07 17.74
CA VAL A 33 14.22 0.19 18.91
C VAL A 33 14.57 -1.23 18.50
N LEU A 34 13.86 -1.78 17.50
CA LEU A 34 14.10 -3.12 16.99
C LEU A 34 15.52 -3.26 16.42
N GLY A 35 16.04 -2.25 15.72
CA GLY A 35 17.43 -2.25 15.24
C GLY A 35 18.45 -2.38 16.37
N VAL A 36 18.19 -1.80 17.54
CA VAL A 36 19.05 -1.94 18.73
C VAL A 36 18.89 -3.31 19.39
N VAL A 37 17.64 -3.81 19.49
CA VAL A 37 17.35 -5.05 20.23
C VAL A 37 17.23 -6.32 19.38
N HIS A 38 17.46 -6.25 18.06
CA HIS A 38 17.17 -7.32 17.11
C HIS A 38 17.81 -8.66 17.49
N ARG A 39 19.01 -8.65 18.08
CA ARG A 39 19.72 -9.87 18.50
C ARG A 39 19.00 -10.69 19.58
N TRP A 40 18.04 -10.11 20.28
CA TRP A 40 17.24 -10.78 21.31
C TRP A 40 15.79 -11.02 20.89
N VAL A 41 15.41 -10.63 19.67
CA VAL A 41 14.05 -10.77 19.17
C VAL A 41 13.97 -11.97 18.23
N PRO A 42 13.13 -12.98 18.53
CA PRO A 42 12.84 -14.05 17.58
C PRO A 42 12.32 -13.48 16.26
N ALA A 43 12.77 -14.04 15.15
CA ALA A 43 12.38 -13.60 13.80
C ALA A 43 12.63 -12.10 13.53
N ALA A 44 13.70 -11.51 14.09
CA ALA A 44 13.97 -10.07 13.95
C ALA A 44 14.08 -9.60 12.49
N THR A 45 14.68 -10.39 11.59
CA THR A 45 14.73 -10.05 10.15
C THR A 45 13.33 -9.91 9.56
N TRP A 46 12.43 -10.86 9.88
CA TRP A 46 11.04 -10.79 9.47
C TRP A 46 10.36 -9.53 10.03
N ALA A 47 10.57 -9.24 11.32
CA ALA A 47 9.97 -8.09 11.99
C ALA A 47 10.46 -6.77 11.42
N ILE A 48 11.77 -6.60 11.17
CA ILE A 48 12.34 -5.38 10.56
C ILE A 48 11.73 -5.15 9.17
N VAL A 49 11.71 -6.19 8.33
CA VAL A 49 11.15 -6.09 6.97
C VAL A 49 9.68 -5.69 7.03
N HIS A 50 8.87 -6.32 7.88
CA HIS A 50 7.43 -6.07 7.94
C HIS A 50 7.07 -4.78 8.67
N PHE A 51 7.85 -4.35 9.67
CA PHE A 51 7.65 -3.06 10.33
C PHE A 51 7.95 -1.92 9.35
N PHE A 52 8.95 -2.09 8.49
CA PHE A 52 9.20 -1.15 7.40
C PHE A 52 8.10 -1.19 6.34
N THR A 53 7.79 -2.37 5.77
CA THR A 53 6.87 -2.46 4.63
C THR A 53 5.40 -2.25 5.02
N LEU A 54 4.91 -2.89 6.08
CA LEU A 54 3.53 -2.72 6.55
C LEU A 54 3.40 -1.48 7.45
N GLY A 55 4.33 -1.29 8.38
CA GLY A 55 4.26 -0.18 9.32
C GLY A 55 4.54 1.17 8.68
N LEU A 56 5.72 1.36 8.09
CA LEU A 56 6.12 2.66 7.54
C LEU A 56 5.56 2.90 6.13
N LEU A 57 5.83 1.97 5.21
CA LEU A 57 5.54 2.14 3.79
C LEU A 57 4.04 2.08 3.52
N THR A 58 3.33 1.05 4.00
CA THR A 58 1.90 0.90 3.71
C THR A 58 1.08 2.04 4.32
N ASN A 59 1.39 2.49 5.55
CA ASN A 59 0.77 3.69 6.11
C ASN A 59 1.05 4.93 5.23
N SER A 60 2.28 5.09 4.74
CA SER A 60 2.63 6.19 3.84
C SER A 60 1.84 6.13 2.53
N VAL A 61 1.70 4.95 1.92
CA VAL A 61 0.91 4.73 0.71
C VAL A 61 -0.57 5.07 0.94
N LEU A 62 -1.17 4.68 2.06
CA LEU A 62 -2.57 4.99 2.37
C LEU A 62 -2.82 6.49 2.54
N VAL A 63 -1.89 7.21 3.16
CA VAL A 63 -2.01 8.66 3.39
C VAL A 63 -1.74 9.45 2.11
N TRP A 64 -0.60 9.19 1.47
CA TRP A 64 -0.17 9.91 0.28
C TRP A 64 -0.94 9.50 -0.97
N GLY A 65 -1.26 8.21 -1.12
CA GLY A 65 -2.10 7.72 -2.21
C GLY A 65 -3.48 8.38 -2.23
N GLN A 66 -4.09 8.59 -1.06
CA GLN A 66 -5.33 9.37 -0.97
C GLN A 66 -5.12 10.83 -1.37
N HIS A 67 -4.06 11.46 -0.87
CA HIS A 67 -3.74 12.85 -1.19
C HIS A 67 -3.54 13.06 -2.71
N PHE A 68 -2.84 12.13 -3.36
CA PHE A 68 -2.62 12.17 -4.79
C PHE A 68 -3.89 11.90 -5.58
N ALA A 69 -4.73 10.95 -5.15
CA ALA A 69 -6.03 10.71 -5.77
C ALA A 69 -6.92 11.97 -5.72
N GLU A 70 -7.03 12.65 -4.56
CA GLU A 70 -7.80 13.89 -4.44
C GLU A 70 -7.24 15.01 -5.36
N THR A 71 -5.92 15.10 -5.46
CA THR A 71 -5.24 16.14 -6.23
C THR A 71 -5.42 15.92 -7.73
N LEU A 72 -5.19 14.69 -8.20
CA LEU A 72 -5.27 14.34 -9.62
C LEU A 72 -6.72 14.28 -10.14
N LEU A 73 -7.66 13.83 -9.32
CA LEU A 73 -9.09 13.85 -9.65
C LEU A 73 -9.74 15.21 -9.43
N ARG A 74 -9.06 16.16 -8.79
CA ARG A 74 -9.60 17.45 -8.34
C ARG A 74 -10.90 17.31 -7.53
N ALA A 75 -11.06 16.18 -6.84
CA ALA A 75 -12.26 15.80 -6.12
C ALA A 75 -11.90 15.50 -4.66
N ARG A 76 -12.46 16.28 -3.72
CA ARG A 76 -12.16 16.17 -2.29
C ARG A 76 -13.08 15.19 -1.60
N LEU A 77 -12.55 14.47 -0.61
CA LEU A 77 -13.38 13.63 0.26
C LEU A 77 -14.22 14.49 1.22
N PRO A 78 -15.49 14.11 1.43
CA PRO A 78 -16.31 14.61 2.54
C PRO A 78 -15.66 14.33 3.90
N GLU A 79 -15.99 15.15 4.91
CA GLU A 79 -15.40 15.04 6.25
C GLU A 79 -15.73 13.71 6.97
N GLU A 80 -16.89 13.13 6.67
CA GLU A 80 -17.27 11.80 7.15
C GLU A 80 -16.38 10.68 6.60
N ALA A 81 -16.06 10.71 5.31
CA ALA A 81 -15.16 9.76 4.67
C ALA A 81 -13.74 9.90 5.20
N ARG A 82 -13.33 11.13 5.56
CA ARG A 82 -12.04 11.41 6.21
C ARG A 82 -11.93 10.74 7.59
N ARG A 83 -13.00 10.69 8.37
CA ARG A 83 -13.04 9.94 9.65
C ARG A 83 -12.90 8.44 9.43
N LEU A 84 -13.59 7.90 8.43
CA LEU A 84 -13.48 6.48 8.05
C LEU A 84 -12.07 6.10 7.61
N GLN A 85 -11.40 6.97 6.86
CA GLN A 85 -10.00 6.75 6.47
C GLN A 85 -9.07 6.65 7.68
N VAL A 86 -9.23 7.54 8.67
CA VAL A 86 -8.44 7.48 9.90
C VAL A 86 -8.73 6.18 10.66
N ARG A 87 -10.00 5.78 10.78
CA ARG A 87 -10.37 4.51 11.41
C ARG A 87 -9.74 3.31 10.71
N ARG A 88 -9.74 3.29 9.38
CA ARG A 88 -9.07 2.26 8.58
C ARG A 88 -7.56 2.22 8.84
N ILE A 89 -6.90 3.37 8.95
CA ILE A 89 -5.48 3.43 9.28
C ILE A 89 -5.23 2.81 10.67
N TYR A 90 -6.01 3.15 11.70
CA TYR A 90 -5.84 2.52 13.01
C TYR A 90 -6.17 1.02 13.00
N LEU A 91 -7.18 0.59 12.25
CA LEU A 91 -7.50 -0.83 12.05
C LEU A 91 -6.35 -1.58 11.39
N LEU A 92 -5.75 -1.02 10.34
CA LEU A 92 -4.56 -1.58 9.69
C LEU A 92 -3.44 -1.75 10.71
N ASN A 93 -3.14 -0.72 11.50
CA ASN A 93 -2.06 -0.77 12.49
C ASN A 93 -2.33 -1.80 13.60
N ALA A 94 -3.58 -1.93 14.05
CA ALA A 94 -3.98 -2.98 14.97
C ALA A 94 -3.74 -4.38 14.36
N GLY A 95 -4.09 -4.56 13.08
CA GLY A 95 -3.81 -5.80 12.33
C GLY A 95 -2.32 -6.12 12.24
N ILE A 96 -1.47 -5.11 11.98
CA ILE A 96 -0.01 -5.28 11.92
C ILE A 96 0.54 -5.70 13.29
N VAL A 97 0.08 -5.07 14.38
CA VAL A 97 0.49 -5.43 15.75
C VAL A 97 0.08 -6.86 16.08
N VAL A 98 -1.16 -7.27 15.76
CA VAL A 98 -1.64 -8.64 15.97
C VAL A 98 -0.82 -9.64 15.15
N LEU A 99 -0.53 -9.33 13.87
CA LEU A 99 0.31 -10.16 13.01
C LEU A 99 1.72 -10.33 13.59
N ALA A 100 2.33 -9.23 14.04
CA ALA A 100 3.67 -9.24 14.63
C ALA A 100 3.71 -10.03 15.94
N ALA A 101 2.74 -9.82 16.82
CA ALA A 101 2.62 -10.59 18.05
C ALA A 101 2.43 -12.09 17.75
N GLY A 102 1.60 -12.42 16.78
CA GLY A 102 1.39 -13.80 16.31
C GLY A 102 2.69 -14.45 15.81
N MET A 103 3.48 -13.75 15.00
CA MET A 103 4.75 -14.28 14.50
C MET A 103 5.81 -14.44 15.60
N ILE A 104 5.94 -13.47 16.50
CA ILE A 104 6.90 -13.54 17.61
C ILE A 104 6.52 -14.65 18.61
N ALA A 105 5.22 -14.81 18.87
CA ALA A 105 4.70 -15.83 19.77
C ALA A 105 4.47 -17.20 19.10
N ALA A 106 4.77 -17.35 17.81
CA ALA A 106 4.46 -18.54 17.01
C ALA A 106 2.98 -18.98 17.10
N TRP A 107 2.05 -18.02 17.13
CA TRP A 107 0.62 -18.26 17.30
C TRP A 107 -0.16 -18.05 16.00
N SER A 108 -0.40 -19.14 15.26
CA SER A 108 -1.01 -19.14 13.92
C SER A 108 -2.36 -18.41 13.82
N PRO A 109 -3.31 -18.54 14.77
CA PRO A 109 -4.56 -17.77 14.73
C PRO A 109 -4.35 -16.26 14.69
N ALA A 110 -3.38 -15.72 15.45
CA ALA A 110 -3.06 -14.30 15.39
C ALA A 110 -2.39 -13.90 14.07
N VAL A 111 -1.55 -14.75 13.49
CA VAL A 111 -0.97 -14.52 12.16
C VAL A 111 -2.08 -14.37 11.11
N ILE A 112 -3.03 -15.33 11.08
CA ILE A 112 -4.15 -15.31 10.14
C ILE A 112 -5.04 -14.08 10.38
N ALA A 113 -5.42 -13.81 11.62
CA ALA A 113 -6.27 -12.67 11.96
C ALA A 113 -5.60 -11.33 11.60
N GLY A 114 -4.32 -11.16 11.94
CA GLY A 114 -3.56 -9.97 11.61
C GLY A 114 -3.40 -9.77 10.10
N ALA A 115 -3.04 -10.82 9.36
CA ALA A 115 -2.94 -10.78 7.90
C ALA A 115 -4.29 -10.46 7.23
N ALA A 116 -5.39 -11.04 7.72
CA ALA A 116 -6.73 -10.77 7.21
C ALA A 116 -7.16 -9.32 7.46
N VAL A 117 -6.88 -8.78 8.65
CA VAL A 117 -7.17 -7.37 8.97
C VAL A 117 -6.33 -6.43 8.09
N VAL A 118 -5.04 -6.72 7.90
CA VAL A 118 -4.16 -5.93 7.02
C VAL A 118 -4.66 -5.95 5.57
N GLY A 119 -4.87 -7.14 5.01
CA GLY A 119 -5.37 -7.30 3.64
C GLY A 119 -6.75 -6.67 3.46
N GLY A 120 -7.68 -6.91 4.39
CA GLY A 120 -9.03 -6.33 4.36
C GLY A 120 -9.03 -4.81 4.45
N ALA A 121 -8.18 -4.22 5.29
CA ALA A 121 -8.05 -2.77 5.38
C ALA A 121 -7.53 -2.18 4.06
N VAL A 122 -6.52 -2.78 3.43
CA VAL A 122 -6.00 -2.27 2.16
C VAL A 122 -6.97 -2.51 0.99
N ALA A 123 -7.68 -3.64 0.97
CA ALA A 123 -8.75 -3.87 0.01
C ALA A 123 -9.89 -2.85 0.15
N TRP A 124 -10.27 -2.49 1.38
CA TRP A 124 -11.21 -1.41 1.64
C TRP A 124 -10.66 -0.07 1.09
N PHE A 125 -9.38 0.24 1.29
CA PHE A 125 -8.77 1.43 0.67
C PHE A 125 -8.88 1.42 -0.86
N ALA A 126 -8.59 0.31 -1.51
CA ALA A 126 -8.73 0.18 -2.96
C ALA A 126 -10.18 0.41 -3.43
N ALA A 127 -11.16 -0.16 -2.72
CA ALA A 127 -12.58 0.03 -3.02
C ALA A 127 -13.01 1.50 -2.89
N ASP A 128 -12.54 2.22 -1.86
CA ASP A 128 -12.80 3.65 -1.69
C ASP A 128 -12.23 4.48 -2.85
N LEU A 129 -11.00 4.17 -3.29
CA LEU A 129 -10.40 4.82 -4.45
C LEU A 129 -11.20 4.58 -5.73
N VAL A 130 -11.65 3.34 -5.96
CA VAL A 130 -12.50 3.02 -7.13
C VAL A 130 -13.80 3.82 -7.09
N ARG A 131 -14.45 3.92 -5.92
CA ARG A 131 -15.66 4.73 -5.74
C ARG A 131 -15.40 6.21 -6.05
N GLN A 132 -14.28 6.75 -5.55
CA GLN A 132 -13.90 8.15 -5.81
C GLN A 132 -13.62 8.41 -7.30
N ILE A 133 -12.92 7.49 -7.98
CA ILE A 133 -12.64 7.59 -9.42
C ILE A 133 -13.95 7.55 -10.22
N ARG A 134 -14.91 6.70 -9.85
CA ARG A 134 -16.22 6.60 -10.53
C ARG A 134 -17.08 7.83 -10.33
N ALA A 135 -16.95 8.52 -9.20
CA ALA A 135 -17.69 9.74 -8.89
C ALA A 135 -17.05 11.01 -9.46
N ALA A 136 -15.77 10.98 -9.84
CA ALA A 136 -15.05 12.14 -10.36
C ALA A 136 -15.38 12.40 -11.84
N LEU A 137 -15.39 13.68 -12.23
CA LEU A 137 -15.49 14.07 -13.64
C LEU A 137 -14.25 13.58 -14.42
N PRO A 138 -14.41 13.12 -15.68
CA PRO A 138 -13.29 12.69 -16.50
C PRO A 138 -12.24 13.80 -16.65
N GLY A 139 -11.03 13.54 -16.18
CA GLY A 139 -9.85 14.38 -16.40
C GLY A 139 -8.71 13.63 -17.08
N ARG A 140 -7.75 14.37 -17.66
CA ARG A 140 -6.58 13.83 -18.38
C ARG A 140 -5.86 12.69 -17.64
N PHE A 141 -5.67 12.84 -16.32
CA PHE A 141 -4.94 11.84 -15.51
C PHE A 141 -5.80 10.72 -14.94
N THR A 142 -7.12 10.73 -15.16
CA THR A 142 -8.03 9.69 -14.64
C THR A 142 -7.60 8.27 -15.02
N PRO A 143 -7.14 7.99 -16.26
CA PRO A 143 -6.63 6.67 -16.61
C PRO A 143 -5.43 6.22 -15.77
N VAL A 144 -4.52 7.14 -15.41
CA VAL A 144 -3.35 6.82 -14.59
C VAL A 144 -3.72 6.60 -13.13
N VAL A 145 -4.66 7.40 -12.59
CA VAL A 145 -5.14 7.25 -11.20
C VAL A 145 -5.77 5.88 -10.94
N ARG A 146 -6.30 5.21 -11.97
CA ARG A 146 -6.84 3.84 -11.88
C ARG A 146 -5.80 2.79 -11.46
N PHE A 147 -4.51 3.08 -11.59
CA PHE A 147 -3.46 2.16 -11.15
C PHE A 147 -3.21 2.19 -9.63
N TYR A 148 -3.63 3.23 -8.90
CA TYR A 148 -3.55 3.21 -7.43
C TYR A 148 -4.37 2.08 -6.78
N PRO A 149 -5.67 1.89 -7.08
CA PRO A 149 -6.42 0.77 -6.53
C PRO A 149 -5.91 -0.58 -7.04
N VAL A 150 -5.41 -0.66 -8.29
CA VAL A 150 -4.77 -1.88 -8.82
C VAL A 150 -3.54 -2.24 -8.00
N ALA A 151 -2.64 -1.27 -7.75
CA ALA A 151 -1.47 -1.44 -6.90
C ALA A 151 -1.87 -1.89 -5.50
N ALA A 152 -2.86 -1.22 -4.89
CA ALA A 152 -3.36 -1.55 -3.56
C ALA A 152 -3.87 -2.99 -3.46
N MET A 153 -4.48 -3.55 -4.51
CA MET A 153 -5.00 -4.93 -4.51
C MET A 153 -3.93 -6.02 -4.56
N PHE A 154 -2.69 -5.71 -4.94
CA PHE A 154 -1.60 -6.68 -4.84
C PHE A 154 -1.23 -7.00 -3.39
N LEU A 155 -1.40 -6.05 -2.46
CA LEU A 155 -1.06 -6.28 -1.04
C LEU A 155 -1.97 -7.34 -0.39
N PRO A 156 -3.30 -7.32 -0.54
CA PRO A 156 -4.16 -8.42 -0.07
C PRO A 156 -3.74 -9.79 -0.62
N ALA A 157 -3.36 -9.89 -1.90
CA ALA A 157 -2.86 -11.14 -2.48
C ALA A 157 -1.55 -11.59 -1.80
N GLY A 158 -0.62 -10.65 -1.57
CA GLY A 158 0.61 -10.91 -0.83
C GLY A 158 0.35 -11.25 0.64
N ALA A 159 -0.64 -10.65 1.28
CA ALA A 159 -1.01 -10.95 2.67
C ALA A 159 -1.56 -12.37 2.81
N ILE A 160 -2.32 -12.87 1.83
CA ILE A 160 -2.76 -14.27 1.78
C ILE A 160 -1.53 -15.20 1.68
N ALA A 161 -0.64 -14.95 0.73
CA ALA A 161 0.59 -15.75 0.58
C ALA A 161 1.46 -15.70 1.84
N GLY A 162 1.64 -14.51 2.43
CA GLY A 162 2.42 -14.30 3.65
C GLY A 162 1.78 -14.95 4.89
N GLY A 163 0.45 -14.98 4.96
CA GLY A 163 -0.28 -15.69 6.01
C GLY A 163 -0.04 -17.19 5.97
N PHE A 164 -0.10 -17.81 4.78
CA PHE A 164 0.25 -19.21 4.60
C PHE A 164 1.71 -19.50 4.97
N LEU A 165 2.65 -18.65 4.54
CA LEU A 165 4.06 -18.77 4.94
C LEU A 165 4.23 -18.68 6.46
N GLY A 166 3.51 -17.77 7.13
CA GLY A 166 3.62 -17.55 8.57
C GLY A 166 3.05 -18.68 9.42
N VAL A 167 2.08 -19.46 8.92
CA VAL A 167 1.54 -20.62 9.64
C VAL A 167 2.25 -21.93 9.33
N GLY A 168 3.14 -21.93 8.35
CA GLY A 168 3.87 -23.10 7.87
C GLY A 168 3.12 -23.87 6.77
N VAL A 169 3.83 -24.16 5.69
CA VAL A 169 3.37 -24.97 4.54
C VAL A 169 4.51 -25.90 4.11
N PRO A 170 4.25 -26.97 3.33
CA PRO A 170 5.31 -27.80 2.76
C PRO A 170 6.31 -26.96 1.96
N GLU A 171 7.59 -27.38 1.95
CA GLU A 171 8.72 -26.63 1.36
C GLU A 171 8.45 -26.18 -0.09
N VAL A 172 7.91 -27.07 -0.93
CA VAL A 172 7.54 -26.76 -2.32
C VAL A 172 6.56 -25.58 -2.43
N TRP A 173 5.65 -25.43 -1.47
CA TRP A 173 4.71 -24.30 -1.42
C TRP A 173 5.32 -23.08 -0.77
N ALA A 174 6.23 -23.26 0.19
CA ALA A 174 6.94 -22.16 0.83
C ALA A 174 7.74 -21.34 -0.21
N ASP A 175 8.50 -22.00 -1.07
CA ASP A 175 9.29 -21.31 -2.10
C ASP A 175 8.40 -20.55 -3.11
N ARG A 176 7.34 -21.21 -3.59
CA ARG A 176 6.40 -20.60 -4.54
C ARG A 176 5.68 -19.40 -3.93
N LEU A 177 5.15 -19.55 -2.72
CA LEU A 177 4.44 -18.48 -2.03
C LEU A 177 5.38 -17.34 -1.64
N LEU A 178 6.65 -17.62 -1.35
CA LEU A 178 7.66 -16.59 -1.09
C LEU A 178 7.88 -15.72 -2.33
N VAL A 179 8.08 -16.34 -3.50
CA VAL A 179 8.23 -15.60 -4.77
C VAL A 179 6.98 -14.79 -5.07
N VAL A 180 5.79 -15.39 -4.92
CA VAL A 180 4.51 -14.69 -5.11
C VAL A 180 4.41 -13.50 -4.16
N HIS A 181 4.67 -13.69 -2.87
CA HIS A 181 4.62 -12.65 -1.85
C HIS A 181 5.54 -11.48 -2.19
N LEU A 182 6.77 -11.76 -2.62
CA LEU A 182 7.74 -10.75 -3.02
C LEU A 182 7.31 -9.99 -4.27
N VAL A 183 6.94 -10.71 -5.34
CA VAL A 183 6.54 -10.11 -6.62
C VAL A 183 5.32 -9.20 -6.43
N VAL A 184 4.27 -9.69 -5.77
CA VAL A 184 3.05 -8.91 -5.61
C VAL A 184 3.24 -7.74 -4.64
N ASN A 185 3.96 -7.90 -3.53
CA ASN A 185 4.10 -6.80 -2.58
C ASN A 185 5.16 -5.77 -3.00
N VAL A 186 6.33 -6.21 -3.44
CA VAL A 186 7.43 -5.29 -3.77
C VAL A 186 7.20 -4.66 -5.15
N LEU A 187 7.02 -5.48 -6.19
CA LEU A 187 6.89 -4.95 -7.54
C LEU A 187 5.45 -4.49 -7.83
N GLY A 188 4.44 -5.23 -7.36
CA GLY A 188 3.04 -4.87 -7.50
C GLY A 188 2.63 -3.69 -6.61
N PHE A 189 2.53 -3.91 -5.31
CA PHE A 189 2.02 -2.89 -4.40
C PHE A 189 2.93 -1.66 -4.32
N VAL A 190 4.24 -1.83 -4.08
CA VAL A 190 5.16 -0.68 -4.01
C VAL A 190 5.49 -0.14 -5.40
N GLY A 191 5.97 -0.99 -6.30
CA GLY A 191 6.46 -0.58 -7.62
C GLY A 191 5.40 0.14 -8.45
N ILE A 192 4.19 -0.41 -8.59
CA ILE A 192 3.09 0.23 -9.35
C ILE A 192 2.68 1.54 -8.68
N THR A 193 2.60 1.59 -7.34
CA THR A 193 2.24 2.84 -6.61
C THR A 193 3.27 3.94 -6.87
N VAL A 194 4.56 3.63 -6.73
CA VAL A 194 5.65 4.58 -6.95
C VAL A 194 5.67 5.05 -8.39
N LEU A 195 5.58 4.13 -9.36
CA LEU A 195 5.61 4.49 -10.77
C LEU A 195 4.39 5.31 -11.19
N THR A 196 3.19 4.97 -10.69
CA THR A 196 1.96 5.77 -10.90
C THR A 196 2.14 7.20 -10.38
N THR A 197 2.79 7.36 -9.22
CA THR A 197 3.10 8.67 -8.66
C THR A 197 4.15 9.39 -9.50
N LEU A 198 5.25 8.71 -9.85
CA LEU A 198 6.37 9.32 -10.57
C LEU A 198 5.94 9.84 -11.95
N VAL A 199 5.18 9.06 -12.72
CA VAL A 199 4.73 9.47 -14.07
C VAL A 199 3.75 10.65 -14.05
N THR A 200 3.07 10.89 -12.91
CA THR A 200 2.16 12.03 -12.75
C THR A 200 2.86 13.29 -12.26
N PHE A 201 3.96 13.15 -11.50
CA PHE A 201 4.66 14.28 -10.89
C PHE A 201 6.00 14.64 -11.54
N TRP A 202 6.55 13.80 -12.44
CA TRP A 202 7.87 14.01 -13.04
C TRP A 202 8.05 15.41 -13.66
N ALA A 203 7.09 15.86 -14.47
CA ALA A 203 7.12 17.19 -15.08
C ALA A 203 7.18 18.32 -14.02
N THR A 204 6.56 18.11 -12.86
CA THR A 204 6.60 19.06 -11.73
C THR A 204 7.94 18.99 -11.00
N VAL A 205 8.48 17.79 -10.77
CA VAL A 205 9.76 17.56 -10.07
C VAL A 205 10.92 18.11 -10.91
N LEU A 206 10.94 17.80 -12.20
CA LEU A 206 11.97 18.27 -13.14
C LEU A 206 11.73 19.68 -13.66
N ARG A 207 10.56 20.27 -13.39
CA ARG A 207 10.14 21.58 -13.91
C ARG A 207 10.22 21.66 -15.44
N THR A 208 9.86 20.57 -16.11
CA THR A 208 9.83 20.45 -17.57
C THR A 208 8.41 20.35 -18.11
N PRO A 209 8.14 20.81 -19.34
CA PRO A 209 6.83 20.62 -19.96
C PRO A 209 6.57 19.14 -20.19
N MET A 210 5.32 18.74 -20.02
CA MET A 210 4.92 17.35 -20.24
C MET A 210 4.76 17.10 -21.75
N ALA A 211 5.51 16.14 -22.28
CA ALA A 211 5.48 15.81 -23.70
C ALA A 211 4.08 15.33 -24.15
N GLU A 212 3.76 15.55 -25.42
CA GLU A 212 2.54 15.02 -26.02
C GLU A 212 2.54 13.47 -25.99
N GLY A 213 1.40 12.87 -25.65
CA GLY A 213 1.25 11.41 -25.57
C GLY A 213 1.87 10.73 -24.34
N GLN A 214 2.55 11.47 -23.45
CA GLN A 214 3.17 10.89 -22.25
C GLN A 214 2.18 10.15 -21.35
N ASP A 215 0.95 10.67 -21.19
CA ASP A 215 -0.12 10.03 -20.44
C ASP A 215 -0.56 8.69 -21.04
N THR A 216 -0.65 8.60 -22.36
CA THR A 216 -0.93 7.33 -23.06
C THR A 216 0.21 6.33 -22.88
N ALA A 217 1.46 6.79 -23.01
CA ALA A 217 2.64 5.95 -22.80
C ALA A 217 2.71 5.43 -21.36
N ALA A 218 2.42 6.27 -20.37
CA ALA A 218 2.37 5.89 -18.96
C ALA A 218 1.30 4.83 -18.69
N VAL A 219 0.09 5.00 -19.24
CA VAL A 219 -0.99 4.00 -19.11
C VAL A 219 -0.56 2.67 -19.73
N ARG A 220 0.05 2.69 -20.93
CA ARG A 220 0.54 1.48 -21.60
C ARG A 220 1.60 0.77 -20.77
N ALA A 221 2.60 1.50 -20.28
CA ALA A 221 3.67 0.95 -19.44
C ALA A 221 3.12 0.31 -18.16
N LEU A 222 2.24 1.02 -17.44
CA LEU A 222 1.62 0.50 -16.21
C LEU A 222 0.74 -0.73 -16.49
N THR A 223 0.05 -0.76 -17.63
CA THR A 223 -0.78 -1.91 -18.04
C THR A 223 0.09 -3.14 -18.31
N VAL A 224 1.15 -2.98 -19.12
CA VAL A 224 2.09 -4.06 -19.44
C VAL A 224 2.76 -4.59 -18.18
N MET A 225 3.22 -3.69 -17.30
CA MET A 225 3.86 -4.07 -16.04
C MET A 225 2.88 -4.80 -15.12
N THR A 226 1.63 -4.33 -14.99
CA THR A 226 0.59 -5.03 -14.22
C THR A 226 0.37 -6.43 -14.77
N GLY A 227 0.22 -6.58 -16.08
CA GLY A 227 0.04 -7.89 -16.73
C GLY A 227 1.23 -8.82 -16.53
N ALA A 228 2.46 -8.30 -16.66
CA ALA A 228 3.68 -9.07 -16.42
C ALA A 228 3.79 -9.54 -14.97
N LEU A 229 3.39 -8.72 -14.00
CA LEU A 229 3.39 -9.10 -12.58
C LEU A 229 2.36 -10.18 -12.26
N VAL A 230 1.15 -10.09 -12.84
CA VAL A 230 0.14 -11.14 -12.70
C VAL A 230 0.64 -12.45 -13.32
N ALA A 231 1.24 -12.38 -14.51
CA ALA A 231 1.82 -13.56 -15.16
C ALA A 231 2.97 -14.16 -14.35
N ALA A 232 3.87 -13.34 -13.80
CA ALA A 232 4.98 -13.79 -12.95
C ALA A 232 4.48 -14.46 -11.66
N ALA A 233 3.47 -13.89 -10.99
CA ALA A 233 2.86 -14.50 -9.82
C ALA A 233 2.17 -15.83 -10.15
N ALA A 234 1.46 -15.92 -11.28
CA ALA A 234 0.83 -17.16 -11.74
C ALA A 234 1.87 -18.24 -12.10
N ALA A 235 2.96 -17.87 -12.78
CA ALA A 235 4.06 -18.76 -13.09
C ALA A 235 4.74 -19.30 -11.83
N ALA A 236 4.98 -18.43 -10.83
CA ALA A 236 5.53 -18.83 -9.54
C ALA A 236 4.60 -19.82 -8.80
N LEU A 237 3.28 -19.57 -8.79
CA LEU A 237 2.30 -20.52 -8.23
C LEU A 237 2.32 -21.88 -8.95
N ALA A 238 2.46 -21.87 -10.28
CA ALA A 238 2.56 -23.07 -11.08
C ALA A 238 3.90 -23.82 -10.92
N GLY A 239 4.90 -23.22 -10.26
CA GLY A 239 6.26 -23.77 -10.18
C GLY A 239 7.03 -23.66 -11.50
N LEU A 240 6.60 -22.77 -12.38
CA LEU A 240 7.29 -22.47 -13.64
C LEU A 240 8.40 -21.47 -13.34
N HIS A 241 9.59 -21.99 -13.00
CA HIS A 241 10.79 -21.18 -13.02
C HIS A 241 11.18 -20.98 -14.48
N LEU A 242 11.26 -19.72 -14.93
CA LEU A 242 11.97 -19.41 -16.17
C LEU A 242 13.40 -19.90 -15.96
N VAL A 243 13.73 -21.04 -16.56
CA VAL A 243 15.09 -21.56 -16.65
C VAL A 243 15.85 -20.56 -17.51
N THR A 244 16.41 -19.53 -16.87
CA THR A 244 17.51 -18.78 -17.48
C THR A 244 18.76 -19.62 -17.26
N ALA A 245 18.98 -20.53 -18.22
CA ALA A 245 20.30 -21.11 -18.49
C ALA A 245 21.26 -20.03 -19.02
#